data_AF-A0A2W7C0H2-F1
#
_entry.id   AF-A0A2W7C0H2-F1
#
_cell.length_a   1.000
_cell.length_b   1.000
_cell.length_c   1.000
_cell.angle_alpha   90.00
_cell.angle_beta   90.00
_cell.angle_gamma   90.00
#
_symmetry.space_group_name_H-M   'P 1'
#
loop_
_entity.id
_entity.type
_entity.pdbx_description
1 polymer ?
#
loop_
_entity_poly.entity_id
_entity_poly.type
_entity_poly.pdbx_seq_one_letter_code
_entity_poly.pdbx_strand_id
1 'polypeptide(L)'
;MTDDGEVISRVTPLTRDGSVVAVADGVGGRPDGRWAAFAAIESLATKPIADNEAKALRLAIASAHRSVLARTSRGIGPATTIAGISASEEGVLIFNVGDSRVYQIEHAAVRLLTVDHRSQTDSRAITRFLGGSEANAIPYIDRLEVDLGTEFLISTDGFHQFLRETDLLLLKDLTPDRALASLFDMALDNGSNDNLSAIFCRIE
;
A
#
# COMPACT_ATOMS: atom_id res chain seq x y z
N MET A 1 -14.82 -13.37 -19.04
CA MET A 1 -13.35 -13.34 -19.01
C MET A 1 -12.99 -13.32 -17.56
N THR A 2 -12.41 -14.40 -17.06
CA THR A 2 -11.80 -14.41 -15.73
C THR A 2 -10.73 -13.34 -15.73
N ASP A 3 -10.80 -12.41 -14.77
CA ASP A 3 -9.64 -11.59 -14.44
C ASP A 3 -8.66 -12.59 -13.85
N ASP A 4 -7.71 -13.07 -14.66
CA ASP A 4 -6.63 -13.91 -14.17
C ASP A 4 -5.82 -13.02 -13.22
N GLY A 5 -5.98 -13.22 -11.90
CA GLY A 5 -5.48 -12.31 -10.86
C GLY A 5 -4.03 -11.89 -11.11
N GLU A 6 -3.78 -10.58 -11.17
CA GLU A 6 -2.45 -10.04 -11.45
C GLU A 6 -1.59 -10.16 -10.18
N VAL A 7 -0.45 -10.85 -10.29
CA VAL A 7 0.56 -10.97 -9.22
C VAL A 7 1.67 -9.96 -9.47
N ILE A 8 1.84 -9.00 -8.57
CA ILE A 8 2.89 -7.98 -8.62
C ILE A 8 3.78 -8.10 -7.38
N SER A 9 5.00 -8.59 -7.57
CA SER A 9 6.04 -8.65 -6.54
C SER A 9 7.22 -7.74 -6.89
N ARG A 10 7.75 -6.98 -5.92
CA ARG A 10 8.98 -6.21 -6.10
C ARG A 10 9.84 -6.22 -4.84
N VAL A 11 11.16 -6.28 -5.03
CA VAL A 11 12.18 -5.99 -4.02
C VAL A 11 12.85 -4.68 -4.41
N THR A 12 12.89 -3.70 -3.51
CA THR A 12 13.48 -2.39 -3.80
C THR A 12 14.19 -1.81 -2.58
N PRO A 13 15.33 -1.12 -2.74
CA PRO A 13 15.88 -0.32 -1.66
C PRO A 13 14.98 0.89 -1.38
N LEU A 14 15.05 1.40 -0.14
CA LEU A 14 14.51 2.68 0.27
C LEU A 14 15.68 3.58 0.67
N THR A 15 16.02 4.53 -0.20
CA THR A 15 17.13 5.45 0.04
C THR A 15 16.67 6.66 0.84
N ARG A 16 17.56 7.16 1.70
CA ARG A 16 17.31 8.36 2.53
C ARG A 16 17.51 9.68 1.78
N ASP A 17 17.96 9.67 0.54
CA ASP A 17 18.03 10.88 -0.31
C ASP A 17 16.70 11.26 -0.97
N GLY A 18 15.64 10.47 -0.75
CA GLY A 18 14.29 10.74 -1.21
C GLY A 18 13.72 9.59 -2.02
N SER A 19 13.01 8.68 -1.33
CA SER A 19 12.34 7.54 -1.95
C SER A 19 10.88 7.49 -1.52
N VAL A 20 9.98 7.16 -2.46
CA VAL A 20 8.57 6.86 -2.16
C VAL A 20 8.21 5.54 -2.82
N VAL A 21 7.72 4.60 -2.02
CA VAL A 21 7.25 3.30 -2.50
C VAL A 21 5.83 3.10 -2.00
N ALA A 22 4.93 2.72 -2.90
CA ALA A 22 3.53 2.53 -2.57
C ALA A 22 2.90 1.45 -3.43
N VAL A 23 1.84 0.85 -2.90
CA VAL A 23 0.87 0.04 -3.63
C VAL A 23 -0.47 0.75 -3.63
N ALA A 24 -1.30 0.45 -4.62
CA ALA A 24 -2.66 0.94 -4.73
C ALA A 24 -3.53 -0.19 -5.26
N ASP A 25 -4.73 -0.36 -4.68
CA ASP A 25 -5.66 -1.40 -5.06
C ASP A 25 -7.04 -0.84 -5.43
N GLY A 26 -7.63 -1.34 -6.50
CA GLY A 26 -8.93 -0.92 -6.97
C GLY A 26 -10.02 -1.24 -5.92
N VAL A 27 -10.90 -0.28 -5.64
CA VAL A 27 -11.99 -0.55 -4.68
C VAL A 27 -13.11 -1.32 -5.38
N GLY A 28 -13.45 -2.50 -4.85
CA GLY A 28 -14.55 -3.32 -5.35
C GLY A 28 -15.89 -2.56 -5.42
N GLY A 29 -16.70 -2.87 -6.44
CA GLY A 29 -17.99 -2.20 -6.68
C GLY A 29 -17.86 -0.78 -7.27
N ARG A 30 -16.65 -0.35 -7.63
CA ARG A 30 -16.39 0.88 -8.39
C ARG A 30 -15.84 0.54 -9.78
N PRO A 31 -16.15 1.36 -10.80
CA PRO A 31 -15.60 1.16 -12.14
C PRO A 31 -14.07 1.40 -12.17
N ASP A 32 -13.39 0.85 -13.17
CA ASP A 32 -12.02 1.22 -13.56
C ASP A 32 -10.96 1.24 -12.43
N GLY A 33 -11.02 0.29 -11.49
CA GLY A 33 -10.09 0.18 -10.35
C GLY A 33 -8.60 0.17 -10.77
N ARG A 34 -8.24 -0.58 -11.82
CA ARG A 34 -6.86 -0.60 -12.36
C ARG A 34 -6.38 0.78 -12.80
N TRP A 35 -7.24 1.53 -13.49
CA TRP A 35 -6.91 2.90 -13.89
C TRP A 35 -6.79 3.82 -12.67
N ALA A 36 -7.66 3.66 -11.68
CA ALA A 36 -7.63 4.42 -10.44
C ALA A 36 -6.30 4.24 -9.70
N ALA A 37 -5.87 2.99 -9.53
CA ALA A 37 -4.60 2.63 -8.90
C ALA A 37 -3.41 3.23 -9.66
N PHE A 38 -3.40 3.08 -11.00
CA PHE A 38 -2.36 3.67 -11.85
C PHE A 38 -2.29 5.20 -11.69
N ALA A 39 -3.42 5.90 -11.82
CA ALA A 39 -3.49 7.36 -11.73
C ALA A 39 -3.06 7.88 -10.35
N ALA A 40 -3.39 7.14 -9.27
CA ALA A 40 -2.97 7.49 -7.93
C ALA A 40 -1.45 7.35 -7.74
N ILE A 41 -0.86 6.23 -8.17
CA ILE A 41 0.59 5.99 -8.08
C ILE A 41 1.37 6.98 -8.95
N GLU A 42 0.95 7.22 -10.19
CA GLU A 42 1.59 8.19 -11.09
C GLU A 42 1.56 9.61 -10.50
N SER A 43 0.40 10.00 -9.94
CA SER A 43 0.28 11.30 -9.30
C SER A 43 1.09 11.41 -8.01
N LEU A 44 1.31 10.33 -7.27
CA LEU A 44 2.15 10.35 -6.07
C LEU A 44 3.63 10.45 -6.44
N ALA A 45 4.08 9.66 -7.40
CA ALA A 45 5.46 9.58 -7.86
C ALA A 45 6.00 10.91 -8.43
N THR A 46 5.12 11.78 -8.92
CA THR A 46 5.46 13.08 -9.52
C THR A 46 5.44 14.24 -8.52
N LYS A 47 5.11 14.00 -7.25
CA LYS A 47 5.03 15.06 -6.23
C LYS A 47 6.22 15.00 -5.29
N PRO A 48 6.96 16.10 -5.12
CA PRO A 48 8.02 16.15 -4.13
C PRO A 48 7.40 16.08 -2.74
N ILE A 49 7.92 15.18 -1.91
CA ILE A 49 7.59 15.11 -0.48
C ILE A 49 8.74 15.79 0.25
N ALA A 50 8.73 17.12 0.20
CA ALA A 50 9.79 17.96 0.76
C ALA A 50 10.08 17.57 2.21
N ASP A 51 11.37 17.33 2.49
CA ASP A 51 11.93 17.00 3.80
C ASP A 51 11.19 15.87 4.54
N ASN A 52 10.51 15.00 3.78
CA ASN A 52 9.60 13.99 4.30
C ASN A 52 8.62 14.56 5.34
N GLU A 53 8.05 15.73 5.07
CA GLU A 53 7.05 16.34 5.93
C GLU A 53 5.68 15.68 5.74
N ALA A 54 5.01 15.38 6.85
CA ALA A 54 3.66 14.80 6.81
C ALA A 54 2.66 15.72 6.09
N LYS A 55 2.89 17.04 6.08
CA LYS A 55 2.08 18.00 5.33
C LYS A 55 2.29 17.86 3.82
N ALA A 56 3.54 17.73 3.37
CA ALA A 56 3.86 17.53 1.97
C ALA A 56 3.26 16.21 1.45
N LEU A 57 3.38 15.13 2.23
CA LEU A 57 2.77 13.83 1.89
C LEU A 57 1.24 13.91 1.80
N ARG A 58 0.57 14.62 2.72
CA ARG A 58 -0.90 14.85 2.63
C ARG A 58 -1.28 15.58 1.33
N LEU A 59 -0.50 16.59 0.93
CA LEU A 59 -0.75 17.32 -0.32
C LEU A 59 -0.54 16.45 -1.56
N ALA A 60 0.47 15.57 -1.54
CA ALA A 60 0.70 14.60 -2.59
C ALA A 60 -0.45 13.59 -2.71
N ILE A 61 -0.91 13.02 -1.60
CA ILE A 61 -2.08 12.12 -1.56
C ILE A 61 -3.35 12.84 -1.99
N ALA A 62 -3.56 14.11 -1.59
CA ALA A 62 -4.68 14.91 -2.06
C ALA A 62 -4.61 15.18 -3.58
N SER A 63 -3.41 15.27 -4.15
CA SER A 63 -3.25 15.33 -5.61
C SER A 63 -3.63 14.01 -6.27
N ALA A 64 -3.18 12.88 -5.72
CA ALA A 64 -3.56 11.56 -6.19
C ALA A 64 -5.08 11.36 -6.14
N HIS A 65 -5.72 11.79 -5.05
CA HIS A 65 -7.19 11.82 -4.92
C HIS A 65 -7.84 12.55 -6.08
N ARG A 66 -7.41 13.78 -6.38
CA ARG A 66 -7.98 14.60 -7.47
C ARG A 66 -7.76 13.97 -8.85
N SER A 67 -6.60 13.34 -9.07
CA SER A 67 -6.31 12.65 -10.32
C SER A 67 -7.29 11.50 -10.58
N VAL A 68 -7.62 10.72 -9.55
CA VAL A 68 -8.65 9.66 -9.65
C VAL A 68 -10.05 10.27 -9.80
N LEU A 69 -10.37 11.27 -8.97
CA LEU A 69 -11.68 11.95 -8.96
C LEU A 69 -12.03 12.62 -10.31
N ALA A 70 -11.03 12.97 -11.12
CA ALA A 70 -11.22 13.62 -12.43
C ALA A 70 -12.09 12.81 -13.41
N ARG A 71 -12.23 11.48 -13.21
CA ARG A 71 -13.12 10.62 -14.00
C ARG A 71 -14.46 10.31 -13.31
N THR A 72 -14.70 10.84 -12.13
CA THR A 72 -15.97 10.68 -11.43
C THR A 72 -17.04 11.56 -12.07
N SER A 73 -18.18 10.96 -12.42
CA SER A 73 -19.31 11.64 -13.03
C SER A 73 -20.59 11.28 -12.29
N ARG A 74 -21.40 12.30 -11.95
CA ARG A 74 -22.66 12.13 -11.21
C ARG A 74 -22.52 11.31 -9.90
N GLY A 75 -21.36 11.43 -9.23
CA GLY A 75 -21.07 10.74 -7.96
C GLY A 75 -20.67 9.27 -8.10
N ILE A 76 -20.53 8.75 -9.32
CA ILE A 76 -20.03 7.40 -9.58
C ILE A 76 -18.74 7.54 -10.39
N GLY A 77 -17.70 6.85 -9.94
CA GLY A 77 -16.40 6.93 -10.58
C GLY A 77 -15.39 5.94 -10.02
N PRO A 78 -14.21 5.91 -10.63
CA PRO A 78 -13.10 5.08 -10.20
C PRO A 78 -12.69 5.38 -8.77
N ALA A 79 -12.21 4.35 -8.07
CA ALA A 79 -11.68 4.47 -6.74
C ALA A 79 -10.57 3.46 -6.48
N THR A 80 -9.64 3.84 -5.62
CA THR A 80 -8.50 3.01 -5.23
C THR A 80 -8.11 3.28 -3.79
N THR A 81 -7.52 2.29 -3.14
CA THR A 81 -6.71 2.47 -1.92
C THR A 81 -5.32 2.96 -2.30
N ILE A 82 -4.53 3.36 -1.30
CA ILE A 82 -3.09 3.55 -1.44
C ILE A 82 -2.42 3.30 -0.08
N ALA A 83 -1.28 2.63 -0.05
CA ALA A 83 -0.44 2.50 1.15
C ALA A 83 1.04 2.47 0.77
N GLY A 84 1.90 3.02 1.63
CA GLY A 84 3.31 3.09 1.32
C GLY A 84 4.19 3.76 2.35
N ILE A 85 5.44 3.96 1.94
CA ILE A 85 6.51 4.54 2.73
C ILE A 85 7.15 5.68 1.91
N SER A 86 7.39 6.80 2.58
CA SER A 86 8.25 7.90 2.10
C SER A 86 9.48 8.00 3.00
N ALA A 87 10.67 7.89 2.44
CA ALA A 87 11.94 7.89 3.16
C ALA A 87 12.76 9.15 2.83
N SER A 88 13.38 9.73 3.85
CA SER A 88 14.41 10.76 3.72
C SER A 88 15.47 10.68 4.83
N GLU A 89 16.38 11.64 4.85
CA GLU A 89 17.33 11.84 5.94
C GLU A 89 16.63 12.10 7.28
N GLU A 90 15.40 12.60 7.28
CA GLU A 90 14.59 12.88 8.50
C GLU A 90 13.80 11.65 9.00
N GLY A 91 14.06 10.46 8.45
CA GLY A 91 13.40 9.21 8.80
C GLY A 91 12.36 8.78 7.78
N VAL A 92 11.38 7.98 8.20
CA VAL A 92 10.32 7.48 7.29
C VAL A 92 8.93 7.93 7.71
N LEU A 93 8.08 8.20 6.73
CA LEU A 93 6.65 8.36 6.88
C LEU A 93 5.94 7.14 6.32
N ILE A 94 5.09 6.53 7.13
CA ILE A 94 4.18 5.47 6.72
C ILE A 94 2.82 6.11 6.43
N PHE A 95 2.12 5.63 5.41
CA PHE A 95 0.78 6.12 5.13
C PHE A 95 -0.14 5.05 4.54
N ASN A 96 -1.44 5.23 4.76
CA ASN A 96 -2.47 4.54 3.99
C ASN A 96 -3.78 5.34 3.90
N VAL A 97 -4.50 5.12 2.80
CA VAL A 97 -5.92 5.41 2.59
C VAL A 97 -6.56 4.11 2.10
N GLY A 98 -7.51 3.57 2.86
CA GLY A 98 -8.01 2.21 2.64
C GLY A 98 -7.34 1.22 3.59
N ASP A 99 -7.13 0.00 3.11
CA ASP A 99 -6.78 -1.19 3.89
C ASP A 99 -5.61 -1.98 3.30
N SER A 100 -4.95 -1.43 2.28
CA SER A 100 -3.58 -1.84 1.98
C SER A 100 -2.68 -1.47 3.16
N ARG A 101 -1.70 -2.33 3.44
CA ARG A 101 -0.96 -2.33 4.70
C ARG A 101 0.53 -2.14 4.51
N VAL A 102 1.16 -1.60 5.55
CA VAL A 102 2.61 -1.57 5.71
C VAL A 102 2.99 -2.29 6.99
N TYR A 103 3.95 -3.19 6.88
CA TYR A 103 4.52 -3.97 7.98
C TYR A 103 6.00 -3.67 8.13
N GLN A 104 6.50 -3.64 9.36
CA GLN A 104 7.92 -3.77 9.66
C GLN A 104 8.23 -5.24 9.96
N ILE A 105 9.30 -5.76 9.36
CA ILE A 105 9.72 -7.16 9.53
C ILE A 105 10.97 -7.19 10.42
N GLU A 106 10.81 -7.77 11.61
CA GLU A 106 11.88 -7.98 12.58
C GLU A 106 12.26 -9.47 12.65
N HIS A 107 13.33 -9.83 13.35
CA HIS A 107 13.85 -11.20 13.35
C HIS A 107 12.83 -12.26 13.81
N ALA A 108 11.97 -11.92 14.76
CA ALA A 108 11.01 -12.85 15.36
C ALA A 108 9.59 -12.27 15.45
N ALA A 109 9.35 -11.11 14.84
CA ALA A 109 8.09 -10.39 14.94
C ALA A 109 7.78 -9.64 13.65
N VAL A 110 6.50 -9.48 13.40
CA VAL A 110 5.96 -8.64 12.34
C VAL A 110 5.10 -7.59 12.99
N ARG A 111 5.37 -6.32 12.71
CA ARG A 111 4.62 -5.21 13.28
C ARG A 111 3.82 -4.53 12.19
N LEU A 112 2.49 -4.55 12.31
CA LEU A 112 1.60 -3.75 11.46
C LEU A 112 1.74 -2.26 11.82
N LEU A 113 2.01 -1.43 10.82
CA LEU A 113 2.27 0.01 10.97
C LEU A 113 1.11 0.89 10.49
N THR A 114 0.19 0.35 9.71
CA THR A 114 -1.00 1.06 9.18
C THR A 114 -2.26 0.74 9.98
N VAL A 115 -3.28 1.58 9.83
CA VAL A 115 -4.62 1.34 10.36
C VAL A 115 -5.60 1.13 9.21
N ASP A 116 -6.23 -0.04 9.15
CA ASP A 116 -7.21 -0.34 8.11
C ASP A 116 -8.43 0.57 8.21
N HIS A 117 -8.80 1.19 7.10
CA HIS A 117 -10.00 2.01 7.01
C HIS A 117 -11.21 1.18 6.56
N ARG A 118 -11.60 0.18 7.34
CA ARG A 118 -12.77 -0.68 7.09
C ARG A 118 -13.94 -0.34 8.02
N SER A 119 -15.16 -0.66 7.61
CA SER A 119 -16.34 -0.48 8.45
C SER A 119 -16.32 -1.47 9.62
N GLN A 120 -16.74 -1.01 10.79
CA GLN A 120 -16.88 -1.86 11.99
C GLN A 120 -18.06 -2.83 11.89
N THR A 121 -19.05 -2.53 11.04
CA THR A 121 -20.27 -3.34 10.88
C THR A 121 -20.21 -4.26 9.66
N ASP A 122 -19.40 -3.91 8.66
CA ASP A 122 -19.16 -4.72 7.47
C ASP A 122 -17.67 -4.66 7.13
N SER A 123 -16.92 -5.69 7.53
CA SER A 123 -15.48 -5.74 7.31
C SER A 123 -15.09 -5.72 5.83
N ARG A 124 -16.02 -6.01 4.91
CA ARG A 124 -15.75 -5.91 3.47
C ARG A 124 -15.85 -4.48 2.93
N ALA A 125 -16.47 -3.57 3.68
CA ALA A 125 -16.70 -2.21 3.24
C ALA A 125 -15.51 -1.30 3.58
N ILE A 126 -14.86 -0.76 2.56
CA ILE A 126 -13.81 0.26 2.69
C ILE A 126 -14.44 1.63 2.95
N THR A 127 -14.00 2.30 4.01
CA THR A 127 -14.53 3.61 4.47
C THR A 127 -13.71 4.80 3.97
N ARG A 128 -12.43 4.59 3.65
CA ARG A 128 -11.55 5.61 3.08
C ARG A 128 -10.89 5.10 1.81
N PHE A 129 -10.95 5.89 0.75
CA PHE A 129 -10.40 5.57 -0.57
C PHE A 129 -10.26 6.86 -1.39
N LEU A 130 -9.42 6.82 -2.41
CA LEU A 130 -9.25 7.90 -3.38
C LEU A 130 -10.37 7.84 -4.44
N GLY A 131 -10.74 8.98 -5.03
CA GLY A 131 -11.86 9.06 -6.00
C GLY A 131 -13.26 9.23 -5.40
N GLY A 132 -13.38 9.20 -4.06
CA GLY A 132 -14.61 9.48 -3.30
C GLY A 132 -14.80 10.96 -2.93
N SER A 133 -15.41 11.21 -1.78
CA SER A 133 -15.43 12.57 -1.19
C SER A 133 -14.09 12.93 -0.56
N GLU A 134 -13.85 14.22 -0.29
CA GLU A 134 -12.64 14.68 0.42
C GLU A 134 -12.47 13.99 1.79
N ALA A 135 -13.57 13.71 2.49
CA ALA A 135 -13.54 12.99 3.76
C ALA A 135 -13.08 11.53 3.63
N ASN A 136 -13.30 10.90 2.47
CA ASN A 136 -12.82 9.54 2.20
C ASN A 136 -11.31 9.51 1.94
N ALA A 137 -10.71 10.62 1.53
CA ALA A 137 -9.32 10.67 1.09
C ALA A 137 -8.32 11.05 2.20
N ILE A 138 -8.79 11.22 3.43
CA ILE A 138 -7.94 11.60 4.57
C ILE A 138 -7.01 10.42 4.92
N PRO A 139 -5.68 10.58 4.76
CA PRO A 139 -4.74 9.50 5.05
C PRO A 139 -4.50 9.36 6.55
N TYR A 140 -4.25 8.12 6.97
CA TYR A 140 -3.44 7.86 8.15
C TYR A 140 -1.97 8.08 7.77
N ILE A 141 -1.22 8.77 8.64
CA ILE A 141 0.21 9.02 8.47
C ILE A 141 0.87 8.89 9.83
N ASP A 142 1.96 8.14 9.90
CA ASP A 142 2.82 8.05 11.08
C ASP A 142 4.29 8.25 10.71
N ARG A 143 5.10 8.72 11.67
CA ARG A 143 6.54 8.90 11.50
C ARG A 143 7.28 7.87 12.33
N LEU A 144 8.28 7.25 11.72
CA LEU A 144 9.17 6.31 12.40
C LEU A 144 10.62 6.74 12.20
N GLU A 145 11.39 6.67 13.29
CA GLU A 145 12.84 6.64 13.23
C GLU A 145 13.28 5.22 12.96
N VAL A 146 14.18 5.03 12.00
CA VAL A 146 14.59 3.71 11.53
C VAL A 146 16.08 3.66 11.24
N ASP A 147 16.67 2.51 11.54
CA ASP A 147 18.07 2.23 11.27
C ASP A 147 18.28 1.69 9.85
N LEU A 148 19.51 1.80 9.36
CA LEU A 148 19.93 1.13 8.14
C LEU A 148 19.67 -0.38 8.26
N GLY A 149 19.15 -0.98 7.19
CA GLY A 149 18.76 -2.39 7.17
C GLY A 149 17.37 -2.65 7.77
N THR A 150 16.62 -1.64 8.19
CA THR A 150 15.20 -1.83 8.58
C THR A 150 14.41 -2.33 7.37
N GLU A 151 13.64 -3.41 7.56
CA GLU A 151 12.91 -4.09 6.50
C GLU A 151 11.40 -3.90 6.64
N PHE A 152 10.76 -3.71 5.49
CA PHE A 152 9.34 -3.45 5.38
C PHE A 152 8.68 -4.32 4.32
N LEU A 153 7.40 -4.58 4.51
CA LEU A 153 6.52 -5.17 3.51
C LEU A 153 5.30 -4.28 3.32
N ILE A 154 5.06 -3.85 2.09
CA ILE A 154 3.86 -3.12 1.68
C ILE A 154 3.00 -4.10 0.90
N SER A 155 1.70 -4.22 1.20
CA SER A 155 0.84 -5.21 0.52
C SER A 155 -0.61 -4.77 0.37
N THR A 156 -1.27 -5.33 -0.65
CA THR A 156 -2.74 -5.23 -0.83
C THR A 156 -3.46 -6.37 -0.13
N ASP A 157 -4.79 -6.28 0.01
CA ASP A 157 -5.58 -7.20 0.82
C ASP A 157 -5.73 -8.59 0.21
N GLY A 158 -5.73 -8.69 -1.12
CA GLY A 158 -5.58 -9.96 -1.85
C GLY A 158 -4.34 -10.77 -1.45
N PHE A 159 -3.31 -10.12 -0.90
CA PHE A 159 -2.13 -10.79 -0.34
C PHE A 159 -2.28 -11.08 1.16
N HIS A 160 -2.42 -10.04 1.99
CA HIS A 160 -2.29 -10.22 3.45
C HIS A 160 -3.53 -10.80 4.14
N GLN A 161 -4.71 -10.82 3.52
CA GLN A 161 -5.88 -11.48 4.12
C GLN A 161 -5.79 -13.01 4.10
N PHE A 162 -4.94 -13.55 3.21
CA PHE A 162 -4.78 -14.98 2.99
C PHE A 162 -3.51 -15.52 3.65
N LEU A 163 -2.84 -14.71 4.48
CA LEU A 163 -1.59 -15.04 5.15
C LEU A 163 -1.68 -14.68 6.63
N ARG A 164 -0.96 -15.43 7.46
CA ARG A 164 -0.76 -15.10 8.88
C ARG A 164 0.51 -14.28 9.01
N GLU A 165 0.60 -13.48 10.08
CA GLU A 165 1.82 -12.72 10.38
C GLU A 165 3.05 -13.64 10.55
N THR A 166 2.86 -14.86 11.07
CA THR A 166 3.93 -15.86 11.16
C THR A 166 4.45 -16.32 9.81
N ASP A 167 3.61 -16.31 8.77
CA ASP A 167 4.02 -16.71 7.43
C ASP A 167 4.98 -15.65 6.84
N LEU A 168 4.73 -14.37 7.14
CA LEU A 168 5.57 -13.25 6.71
C LEU A 168 7.01 -13.30 7.26
N LEU A 169 7.26 -14.08 8.32
CA LEU A 169 8.62 -14.31 8.84
C LEU A 169 9.54 -15.06 7.86
N LEU A 170 8.99 -15.68 6.81
CA LEU A 170 9.80 -16.22 5.71
C LEU A 170 10.74 -15.18 5.07
N LEU A 171 10.41 -13.89 5.18
CA LEU A 171 11.27 -12.78 4.74
C LEU A 171 12.60 -12.71 5.52
N LYS A 172 12.69 -13.35 6.69
CA LYS A 172 13.93 -13.49 7.48
C LYS A 172 14.65 -14.80 7.25
N ASP A 173 13.93 -15.85 6.85
CA ASP A 173 14.50 -17.18 6.64
C ASP A 173 15.04 -17.38 5.21
N LEU A 174 14.52 -16.62 4.25
CA LEU A 174 14.85 -16.74 2.83
C LEU A 174 15.30 -15.39 2.26
N THR A 175 15.90 -15.43 1.07
CA THR A 175 16.10 -14.20 0.27
C THR A 175 14.74 -13.56 -0.05
N PRO A 176 14.61 -12.22 -0.04
CA PRO A 176 13.33 -11.54 -0.26
C PRO A 176 12.54 -12.02 -1.48
N ASP A 177 13.18 -12.26 -2.62
CA ASP A 177 12.50 -12.76 -3.83
C ASP A 177 11.87 -14.15 -3.63
N ARG A 178 12.60 -15.07 -2.98
CA ARG A 178 12.10 -16.44 -2.69
C ARG A 178 11.02 -16.43 -1.62
N ALA A 179 11.19 -15.59 -0.61
CA ALA A 179 10.17 -15.40 0.43
C ALA A 179 8.87 -14.88 -0.20
N LEU A 180 8.94 -13.81 -1.00
CA LEU A 180 7.78 -13.28 -1.71
C LEU A 180 7.15 -14.34 -2.59
N ALA A 181 7.89 -15.02 -3.47
CA ALA A 181 7.34 -16.08 -4.32
C ALA A 181 6.56 -17.14 -3.51
N SER A 182 7.13 -17.62 -2.39
CA SER A 182 6.48 -18.59 -1.51
C SER A 182 5.22 -18.01 -0.85
N LEU A 183 5.25 -16.74 -0.44
CA LEU A 183 4.10 -16.06 0.16
C LEU A 183 2.95 -15.85 -0.84
N PHE A 184 3.26 -15.54 -2.10
CA PHE A 184 2.27 -15.44 -3.16
C PHE A 184 1.62 -16.80 -3.44
N ASP A 185 2.42 -17.88 -3.55
CA ASP A 185 1.91 -19.24 -3.73
C ASP A 185 0.98 -19.62 -2.56
N MET A 186 1.39 -19.37 -1.32
CA MET A 186 0.55 -19.63 -0.14
C MET A 186 -0.76 -18.83 -0.13
N ALA A 187 -0.73 -17.56 -0.54
CA ALA A 187 -1.94 -16.74 -0.60
C ALA A 187 -2.93 -17.28 -1.64
N LEU A 188 -2.44 -17.72 -2.80
CA LEU A 188 -3.25 -18.38 -3.83
C LEU A 188 -3.80 -19.73 -3.35
N ASP A 189 -2.97 -20.57 -2.73
CA ASP A 189 -3.36 -21.86 -2.16
C ASP A 189 -4.41 -21.72 -1.04
N ASN A 190 -4.34 -20.61 -0.27
CA ASN A 190 -5.32 -20.26 0.75
C ASN A 190 -6.61 -19.65 0.17
N GLY A 191 -6.73 -19.56 -1.16
CA GLY A 191 -7.97 -19.21 -1.86
C GLY A 191 -8.09 -17.74 -2.25
N SER A 192 -6.99 -17.00 -2.33
CA SER A 192 -7.01 -15.65 -2.90
C SER A 192 -7.51 -15.69 -4.34
N ASN A 193 -8.49 -14.85 -4.64
CA ASN A 193 -9.13 -14.73 -5.95
C ASN A 193 -9.17 -13.28 -6.45
N ASP A 194 -8.35 -12.43 -5.85
CA ASP A 194 -8.19 -11.01 -6.19
C ASP A 194 -6.82 -10.79 -6.86
N ASN A 195 -6.46 -9.54 -7.12
CA ASN A 195 -5.11 -9.16 -7.49
C ASN A 195 -4.21 -9.13 -6.25
N LEU A 196 -3.00 -9.69 -6.37
CA LEU A 196 -2.05 -9.74 -5.26
C LEU A 196 -0.90 -8.79 -5.57
N SER A 197 -0.65 -7.84 -4.69
CA SER A 197 0.49 -6.95 -4.80
C SER A 197 1.25 -6.89 -3.49
N ALA A 198 2.58 -7.05 -3.56
CA ALA A 198 3.46 -6.89 -2.41
C ALA A 198 4.82 -6.33 -2.84
N ILE A 199 5.33 -5.39 -2.06
CA ILE A 199 6.66 -4.81 -2.23
C ILE A 199 7.43 -4.98 -0.94
N PHE A 200 8.56 -5.68 -1.01
CA PHE A 200 9.54 -5.73 0.06
C PHE A 200 10.55 -4.59 -0.12
N CYS A 201 10.79 -3.87 0.97
CA CYS A 201 11.70 -2.75 1.00
C CYS A 201 12.70 -2.86 2.14
N ARG A 202 13.92 -2.36 1.94
CA ARG A 202 14.92 -2.24 3.00
C ARG A 202 15.58 -0.86 2.98
N ILE A 203 15.77 -0.26 4.14
CA ILE A 203 16.46 1.03 4.29
C ILE A 203 17.94 0.87 3.98
N GLU A 204 18.45 1.70 3.08
CA GLU A 204 19.86 1.78 2.67
C GLU A 204 20.48 3.16 2.93
#